data_AF-A0A2N2GT54-F1
#
_entry.id   AF-A0A2N2GT54-F1
#
_cell.length_a   1.000
_cell.length_b   1.000
_cell.length_c   1.000
_cell.angle_alpha   90.00
_cell.angle_beta   90.00
_cell.angle_gamma   90.00
#
_symmetry.space_group_name_H-M   'P 1'
#
loop_
_entity.id
_entity.type
_entity.pdbx_description
1 polymer ?
#
loop_
_entity_poly.entity_id
_entity_poly.type
_entity_poly.pdbx_seq_one_letter_code
_entity_poly.pdbx_strand_id
1 'polypeptide(L)'
;MSDCTLDRITLGMVSLAANIAANHPKKGLCQLERLRGYGVSEEQIAQVVDIARHLRNEAGEMLDQEFEAASVPTQAPVSLNLISPEGAACCCSPTAKGNACC
;
A
#
# COMPACT_ATOMS: atom_id res chain seq x y z
N MET A 1 -4.30 7.68 -39.13
CA MET A 1 -3.36 7.39 -38.02
C MET A 1 -3.69 8.40 -36.95
N SER A 2 -4.29 7.95 -35.84
CA SER A 2 -4.75 8.86 -34.79
C SER A 2 -3.55 9.62 -34.22
N ASP A 3 -3.55 10.93 -34.39
CA ASP A 3 -2.56 11.83 -33.81
C ASP A 3 -2.62 11.69 -32.28
N CYS A 4 -1.65 10.99 -31.69
CA CYS A 4 -1.46 11.04 -30.25
C CYS A 4 -1.02 12.45 -29.90
N THR A 5 -1.88 13.19 -29.20
CA THR A 5 -1.62 14.57 -28.73
C THR A 5 -0.49 14.66 -27.71
N LEU A 6 -0.07 13.53 -27.14
CA LEU A 6 1.05 13.43 -26.21
C LEU A 6 2.23 12.72 -26.87
N ASP A 7 3.39 13.34 -26.77
CA ASP A 7 4.63 12.73 -27.24
C ASP A 7 5.01 11.50 -26.39
N ARG A 8 5.81 10.61 -26.98
CA ARG A 8 6.21 9.33 -26.35
C ARG A 8 7.02 9.52 -25.07
N ILE A 9 7.80 10.60 -24.96
CA ILE A 9 8.58 10.92 -23.77
C ILE A 9 7.63 11.33 -22.65
N THR A 10 6.70 12.25 -22.91
CA THR A 10 5.69 12.67 -21.94
C THR A 10 4.88 11.49 -21.44
N LEU A 11 4.41 10.62 -22.34
CA LEU A 11 3.69 9.40 -21.95
C LEU A 11 4.56 8.48 -21.07
N GLY A 12 5.85 8.38 -21.38
CA GLY A 12 6.82 7.62 -20.59
C GLY A 12 7.04 8.18 -19.19
N MET A 13 7.15 9.50 -19.07
CA MET A 13 7.32 10.21 -17.79
C MET A 13 6.06 10.08 -16.92
N VAL A 14 4.87 10.26 -17.51
CA VAL A 14 3.60 10.07 -16.81
C VAL A 14 3.45 8.62 -16.33
N SER A 15 3.82 7.64 -17.17
CA SER A 15 3.79 6.23 -16.79
C SER A 15 4.77 5.92 -15.64
N LEU A 16 5.97 6.50 -15.65
CA LEU A 16 6.92 6.37 -14.54
C LEU A 16 6.33 6.94 -13.24
N ALA A 17 5.78 8.16 -13.29
CA ALA A 17 5.17 8.82 -12.16
C ALA A 17 4.02 7.99 -11.56
N ALA A 18 3.12 7.52 -12.42
CA ALA A 18 1.97 6.71 -12.01
C ALA A 18 2.39 5.40 -11.33
N ASN A 19 3.43 4.72 -11.85
CA ASN A 19 3.93 3.49 -11.25
C ASN A 19 4.53 3.71 -9.85
N ILE A 20 5.21 4.84 -9.64
CA ILE A 20 5.79 5.20 -8.33
C ILE A 20 4.66 5.59 -7.37
N ALA A 21 3.74 6.44 -7.82
CA ALA A 21 2.61 6.93 -7.03
C ALA A 21 1.69 5.79 -6.56
N ALA A 22 1.41 4.82 -7.44
CA ALA A 22 0.60 3.64 -7.12
C ALA A 22 1.32 2.58 -6.27
N ASN A 23 2.56 2.84 -5.85
CA ASN A 23 3.42 1.90 -5.13
C ASN A 23 3.56 0.53 -5.84
N HIS A 24 3.61 0.53 -7.18
CA HIS A 24 3.68 -0.70 -7.97
C HIS A 24 4.99 -1.46 -7.67
N PRO A 25 4.98 -2.81 -7.56
CA PRO A 25 6.15 -3.59 -7.12
C PRO A 25 7.44 -3.32 -7.91
N LYS A 26 7.31 -3.03 -9.20
CA LYS A 26 8.44 -2.75 -10.09
C LYS A 26 8.85 -1.28 -10.18
N LYS A 27 8.08 -0.35 -9.58
CA LYS A 27 8.32 1.11 -9.50
C LYS A 27 8.79 1.79 -10.80
N GLY A 28 8.44 1.25 -11.97
CA GLY A 28 8.85 1.79 -13.26
C GLY A 28 10.35 1.67 -13.57
N LEU A 29 11.10 0.74 -12.96
CA LEU A 29 12.55 0.60 -13.20
C LEU A 29 12.91 0.41 -14.68
N CYS A 30 12.14 -0.39 -15.42
CA CYS A 30 12.33 -0.56 -16.86
C CYS A 30 11.98 0.71 -17.68
N GLN A 31 11.16 1.59 -17.12
CA GLN A 31 10.78 2.86 -17.74
C GLN A 31 11.90 3.89 -17.61
N LEU A 32 12.63 3.89 -16.49
CA LEU A 32 13.79 4.77 -16.27
C LEU A 32 14.88 4.56 -17.34
N GLU A 33 15.27 3.31 -17.57
CA GLU A 33 16.28 2.98 -18.59
C GLU A 33 15.84 3.40 -19.99
N ARG A 34 14.55 3.25 -20.29
CA ARG A 34 13.96 3.65 -21.56
C ARG A 34 13.97 5.16 -21.77
N LEU A 35 13.64 5.93 -20.73
CA LEU A 35 13.66 7.41 -20.76
C LEU A 35 15.08 7.95 -20.95
N ARG A 36 16.06 7.34 -20.29
CA ARG A 36 17.50 7.63 -20.54
C ARG A 36 17.89 7.35 -21.98
N GLY A 37 17.43 6.22 -22.53
CA GLY A 37 17.63 5.89 -23.94
C GLY A 37 16.98 6.87 -24.93
N TYR A 38 15.97 7.64 -24.50
CA TYR A 38 15.36 8.71 -25.29
C TYR A 38 16.06 10.07 -25.12
N GLY A 39 17.11 10.16 -24.31
CA GLY A 39 17.86 11.40 -24.09
C GLY A 39 17.19 12.37 -23.11
N VAL A 40 16.26 11.90 -22.29
CA VAL A 40 15.67 12.71 -21.21
C VAL A 40 16.75 13.02 -20.16
N SER A 41 16.83 14.27 -19.70
CA SER A 41 17.81 14.64 -18.68
C SER A 41 17.52 13.97 -17.34
N GLU A 42 18.57 13.61 -16.60
CA GLU A 42 18.41 13.03 -15.25
C GLU A 42 17.68 13.98 -14.31
N GLU A 43 17.86 15.30 -14.48
CA GLU A 43 17.16 16.32 -13.68
C GLU A 43 15.64 16.26 -13.90
N GLN A 44 15.19 16.12 -15.15
CA GLN A 44 13.78 16.00 -15.46
C GLN A 44 13.18 14.69 -14.92
N ILE A 45 13.94 13.59 -15.01
CA ILE A 45 13.54 12.31 -14.41
C ILE A 45 13.45 12.43 -12.89
N ALA A 46 14.44 13.05 -12.25
CA ALA A 46 14.47 13.25 -10.81
C ALA A 46 13.26 14.06 -10.32
N GLN A 47 12.94 15.17 -10.98
CA GLN A 47 11.75 15.97 -10.64
C GLN A 47 10.46 15.15 -10.69
N VAL A 48 10.27 14.33 -11.73
CA VAL A 48 9.08 13.48 -11.84
C VAL A 48 9.04 12.40 -10.74
N VAL A 49 10.19 11.82 -10.43
CA VAL A 49 10.32 10.85 -9.33
C VAL A 49 9.99 11.49 -7.98
N ASP A 50 10.46 12.70 -7.73
CA ASP A 50 10.24 13.42 -6.48
C ASP A 50 8.77 13.80 -6.30
N ILE A 51 8.13 14.33 -7.35
CA ILE A 51 6.68 14.61 -7.35
C ILE A 51 5.89 13.33 -7.06
N ALA A 52 6.20 12.23 -7.76
CA ALA A 52 5.48 10.98 -7.58
C ALA A 52 5.66 10.38 -6.18
N ARG A 53 6.86 10.52 -5.59
CA ARG A 53 7.13 10.08 -4.21
C ARG A 53 6.38 10.92 -3.19
N HIS A 54 6.34 12.24 -3.39
CA HIS A 54 5.60 13.15 -2.52
C HIS A 54 4.13 12.77 -2.49
N LEU A 55 3.48 12.61 -3.66
CA LEU A 55 2.07 12.23 -3.75
C LEU A 55 1.77 10.89 -3.08
N ARG A 56 2.63 9.88 -3.27
CA ARG A 56 2.45 8.58 -2.61
C ARG A 56 2.53 8.71 -1.08
N ASN A 57 3.51 9.47 -0.59
CA ASN A 57 3.73 9.60 0.84
C ASN A 57 2.58 10.40 1.49
N GLU A 58 2.16 11.51 0.87
CA GLU A 58 1.02 12.30 1.32
C GLU A 58 -0.26 11.45 1.38
N ALA A 59 -0.55 10.68 0.33
CA ALA A 59 -1.71 9.78 0.33
C ALA A 59 -1.60 8.69 1.42
N GLY A 60 -0.40 8.17 1.67
CA GLY A 60 -0.15 7.23 2.76
C GLY A 60 -0.39 7.85 4.13
N GLU A 61 0.12 9.05 4.37
CA GLU A 61 -0.09 9.79 5.62
C GLU A 61 -1.56 10.07 5.88
N MET A 62 -2.35 10.41 4.85
CA MET A 62 -3.80 10.58 4.97
C MET A 62 -4.51 9.28 5.38
N LEU A 63 -4.16 8.15 4.75
CA LEU A 63 -4.72 6.84 5.08
C LEU A 63 -4.36 6.40 6.51
N ASP A 64 -3.12 6.64 6.92
CA ASP A 64 -2.68 6.35 8.28
C ASP A 64 -3.45 7.21 9.30
N GLN A 65 -3.69 8.50 9.01
CA GLN A 65 -4.51 9.37 9.85
C GLN A 65 -5.96 8.88 9.97
N GLU A 66 -6.57 8.44 8.87
CA GLU A 66 -7.91 7.85 8.88
C GLU A 66 -7.97 6.56 9.70
N PHE A 67 -6.95 5.70 9.57
CA PHE A 67 -6.85 4.48 10.35
C PHE A 67 -6.67 4.78 11.84
N GLU A 68 -5.78 5.69 12.21
CA GLU A 68 -5.57 6.12 13.58
C GLU A 68 -6.87 6.67 14.18
N ALA A 69 -7.59 7.53 13.46
CA ALA A 69 -8.88 8.05 13.88
C ALA A 69 -9.94 6.96 14.10
N ALA A 70 -9.96 5.92 13.26
CA ALA A 70 -10.86 4.78 13.41
C ALA A 70 -10.42 3.79 14.51
N SER A 71 -9.12 3.76 14.84
CA SER A 71 -8.54 2.85 15.83
C SER A 71 -8.75 3.32 17.27
N VAL A 72 -9.02 4.61 17.50
CA VAL A 72 -9.36 5.14 18.83
C VAL A 72 -10.69 4.54 19.28
N PRO A 73 -10.70 3.74 20.36
CA PRO A 73 -11.92 3.05 20.77
C PRO A 73 -12.92 4.04 21.37
N THR A 74 -14.10 4.16 20.72
CA THR A 74 -15.25 4.94 21.22
C THR A 74 -15.89 4.33 22.48
N GLN A 75 -15.56 3.08 22.80
CA GLN A 75 -16.02 2.39 24.00
C GLN A 75 -14.86 2.08 24.93
N ALA A 76 -15.10 2.20 26.24
CA ALA A 76 -14.14 1.83 27.27
C ALA A 76 -13.60 0.41 27.00
N PRO A 77 -12.28 0.19 27.13
CA PRO A 77 -11.67 -1.10 26.85
C PRO A 77 -12.37 -2.17 27.68
N VAL A 78 -12.99 -3.15 27.00
CA VAL A 78 -13.48 -4.35 27.67
C VAL A 78 -12.25 -5.02 28.25
N SER A 79 -12.11 -4.96 29.57
CA SER A 79 -10.95 -5.52 30.25
C SER A 79 -10.87 -7.02 29.94
N LEU A 80 -9.74 -7.47 29.36
CA LEU A 80 -9.46 -8.89 29.19
C LEU A 80 -9.51 -9.67 30.52
N ASN A 81 -9.44 -8.99 31.67
CA ASN A 81 -9.68 -9.56 33.00
C ASN A 81 -11.12 -10.04 33.25
N LEU A 82 -12.09 -9.71 32.40
CA LEU A 82 -13.44 -10.28 32.43
C LEU A 82 -13.53 -11.61 31.66
N ILE A 83 -12.47 -12.00 30.95
CA ILE A 83 -12.28 -13.36 30.45
C ILE A 83 -11.70 -14.17 31.62
N SER A 84 -12.50 -14.33 32.67
CA SER A 84 -12.22 -15.30 33.72
C SER A 84 -12.39 -16.70 33.12
N PRO A 85 -11.48 -17.67 33.34
CA PRO A 85 -11.61 -19.04 32.85
C PRO A 85 -12.58 -19.84 33.74
N GLU A 86 -13.72 -19.26 34.10
CA GLU A 86 -14.81 -19.97 34.78
C GLU A 86 -15.87 -20.31 33.73
N GLY A 87 -15.42 -21.04 32.72
CA GLY A 87 -16.19 -21.33 31.52
C GLY A 87 -15.30 -21.48 30.31
N ALA A 88 -14.23 -22.27 30.41
CA ALA A 88 -13.48 -22.75 29.24
C ALA A 88 -14.38 -23.67 28.41
N ALA A 89 -15.35 -23.11 27.70
CA ALA A 89 -15.91 -23.71 26.51
C ALA A 89 -14.83 -23.64 25.43
N CYS A 90 -13.88 -24.56 25.53
CA CYS A 90 -12.93 -24.87 24.48
C CYS A 90 -13.76 -25.10 23.21
N CYS A 91 -13.64 -24.23 22.22
CA CYS A 91 -14.27 -24.38 20.90
C CYS A 91 -13.69 -25.57 20.09
N CYS A 92 -13.12 -26.57 20.77
CA CYS A 92 -12.67 -27.81 20.20
C CYS A 92 -13.74 -28.87 20.47
N SER A 93 -14.49 -29.23 19.43
CA SER A 93 -15.23 -30.49 19.43
C SER A 93 -14.24 -31.64 19.69
N PRO A 94 -14.54 -32.58 20.61
CA PRO A 94 -13.69 -33.76 20.80
C PRO A 94 -13.55 -34.50 19.47
N THR A 95 -12.36 -35.02 19.17
CA THR A 95 -12.18 -35.86 17.99
C THR A 95 -13.10 -37.07 18.10
N ALA A 96 -13.55 -37.68 16.99
CA ALA A 96 -14.54 -38.76 16.97
C ALA A 96 -14.22 -40.01 17.84
N LYS A 97 -13.03 -40.07 18.45
CA LYS A 97 -12.61 -41.10 19.42
C LYS A 97 -12.64 -40.65 20.90
N GLY A 98 -13.16 -39.45 21.20
CA GLY A 98 -13.46 -39.02 22.58
C GLY A 98 -12.26 -38.54 23.41
N ASN A 99 -11.11 -38.24 22.82
CA ASN A 99 -9.99 -37.66 23.57
C ASN A 99 -10.11 -36.14 23.69
N ALA A 100 -9.73 -35.61 24.84
CA ALA A 100 -9.66 -34.17 25.11
C ALA A 100 -8.51 -33.52 24.32
N CYS A 101 -8.72 -32.27 23.89
CA CYS A 101 -7.75 -31.52 23.10
C CYS A 101 -6.79 -30.76 24.05
N CYS A 102 -5.75 -31.45 24.53
CA CYS A 102 -4.51 -30.89 25.10
C CYS A 102 -3.38 -31.91 24.90
#